data_AF-A0A1G1F0Q0-F1
#
_entry.id   AF-A0A1G1F0Q0-F1
#
_cell.length_a   1.000
_cell.length_b   1.000
_cell.length_c   1.000
_cell.angle_alpha   90.00
_cell.angle_beta   90.00
_cell.angle_gamma   90.00
#
_symmetry.space_group_name_H-M   'P 1'
#
loop_
_entity.id
_entity.type
_entity.pdbx_description
1 polymer ?
#
loop_
_entity_poly.entity_id
_entity_poly.type
_entity_poly.pdbx_seq_one_letter_code
_entity_poly.pdbx_strand_id
1 'polypeptide(L)'
;MKKYKIIMMSAFTLAIPLVIFAEDKSGWRVPTKAELSDVSGLRKDSPTLYSIAKADFDGDGKEDEASLLINDKENKMGLFVKLTSRKESGSLLLEAMDSKTIIEVMGIDVVKPGKYKTACGKGYWDCKNGEPELLELKYPVIDFFRFESANSYFIWDKKKKKFNRIWMSD
;
A
#
# COMPACT_ATOMS: atom_id res chain seq x y z
N MET A 1 37.30 62.55 -4.58
CA MET A 1 36.06 61.84 -4.97
C MET A 1 36.44 60.61 -5.82
N LYS A 2 36.49 59.41 -5.23
CA LYS A 2 36.79 58.15 -5.96
C LYS A 2 35.48 57.40 -6.21
N LYS A 3 35.19 57.10 -7.48
CA LYS A 3 34.01 56.36 -7.95
C LYS A 3 34.29 54.85 -7.84
N TYR A 4 33.45 54.11 -7.13
CA TYR A 4 33.48 52.64 -7.13
C TYR A 4 32.50 52.11 -8.19
N LYS A 5 33.02 51.32 -9.14
CA LYS A 5 32.23 50.52 -10.09
C LYS A 5 31.74 49.27 -9.36
N ILE A 6 30.42 49.10 -9.27
CA ILE A 6 29.79 47.86 -8.80
C ILE A 6 29.69 46.93 -10.00
N ILE A 7 30.34 45.77 -9.94
CA ILE A 7 30.19 44.68 -10.91
C ILE A 7 29.04 43.81 -10.41
N MET A 8 27.92 43.79 -11.15
CA MET A 8 26.82 42.86 -10.90
C MET A 8 27.20 41.48 -11.41
N MET A 9 27.28 40.51 -10.51
CA MET A 9 27.51 39.10 -10.83
C MET A 9 26.14 38.41 -10.93
N SER A 10 25.70 38.11 -12.16
CA SER A 10 24.44 37.39 -12.41
C SER A 10 24.60 35.92 -12.03
N ALA A 11 23.80 35.46 -11.07
CA ALA A 11 23.76 34.05 -10.65
C ALA A 11 22.85 33.26 -11.60
N PHE A 12 23.44 32.29 -12.32
CA PHE A 12 22.73 31.29 -13.12
C PHE A 12 22.17 30.20 -12.19
N THR A 13 20.85 30.16 -12.00
CA THR A 13 20.17 29.09 -11.26
C THR A 13 19.99 27.87 -12.16
N LEU A 14 20.83 26.84 -11.94
CA LEU A 14 20.65 25.51 -12.53
C LEU A 14 19.45 24.81 -11.88
N ALA A 15 18.35 24.67 -12.63
CA ALA A 15 17.23 23.81 -12.26
C ALA A 15 17.64 22.35 -12.47
N ILE A 16 17.88 21.62 -11.38
CA ILE A 16 18.10 20.17 -11.44
C ILE A 16 16.72 19.50 -11.56
N PRO A 17 16.44 18.73 -12.62
CA PRO A 17 15.21 17.96 -12.69
C PRO A 17 15.24 16.87 -11.60
N LEU A 18 14.21 16.86 -10.75
CA LEU A 18 13.96 15.76 -9.83
C LEU A 18 13.65 14.50 -10.65
N VAL A 19 14.61 13.60 -10.73
CA VAL A 19 14.37 12.24 -11.20
C VAL A 19 13.58 11.52 -10.11
N ILE A 20 12.29 11.30 -10.34
CA ILE A 20 11.46 10.45 -9.50
C ILE A 20 11.85 9.00 -9.83
N PHE A 21 12.62 8.36 -8.97
CA PHE A 21 12.90 6.92 -9.10
C PHE A 21 11.61 6.15 -8.77
N ALA A 22 11.14 5.34 -9.72
CA ALA A 22 10.23 4.25 -9.41
C ALA A 22 10.96 3.31 -8.44
N GLU A 23 10.35 2.98 -7.31
CA GLU A 23 10.92 2.07 -6.34
C GLU A 23 11.13 0.71 -7.01
N ASP A 24 12.39 0.35 -7.21
CA ASP A 24 12.78 -0.92 -7.81
C ASP A 24 12.39 -2.04 -6.84
N LYS A 25 11.75 -3.09 -7.36
CA LYS A 25 11.48 -4.32 -6.58
C LYS A 25 12.76 -5.02 -6.12
N SER A 26 13.93 -4.54 -6.53
CA SER A 26 15.22 -5.02 -6.03
C SER A 26 15.23 -5.19 -4.51
N GLY A 27 15.44 -6.44 -4.09
CA GLY A 27 15.46 -6.84 -2.68
C GLY A 27 14.15 -7.42 -2.14
N TRP A 28 13.02 -7.24 -2.82
CA TRP A 28 11.74 -7.83 -2.44
C TRP A 28 11.52 -9.19 -3.10
N ARG A 29 11.14 -10.18 -2.30
CA ARG A 29 10.82 -11.54 -2.78
C ARG A 29 9.54 -12.07 -2.18
N VAL A 30 8.97 -13.08 -2.85
CA VAL A 30 7.87 -13.87 -2.30
C VAL A 30 8.39 -14.60 -1.05
N PRO A 31 7.63 -14.57 0.07
CA PRO A 31 7.98 -15.32 1.26
C PRO A 31 7.92 -16.83 1.00
N THR A 32 8.77 -17.58 1.69
CA THR A 32 8.72 -19.05 1.65
C THR A 32 7.53 -19.58 2.42
N LYS A 33 7.16 -20.85 2.18
CA LYS A 33 6.11 -21.53 2.96
C LYS A 33 6.45 -21.57 4.46
N ALA A 34 7.73 -21.64 4.83
CA ALA A 34 8.16 -21.63 6.22
C ALA A 34 8.00 -20.25 6.87
N GLU A 35 8.30 -19.17 6.12
CA GLU A 35 8.08 -17.79 6.61
C GLU A 35 6.60 -17.42 6.71
N LEU A 36 5.74 -18.06 5.90
CA LEU A 36 4.30 -17.94 6.03
C LEU A 36 3.70 -18.93 7.04
N SER A 37 4.42 -20.01 7.37
CA SER A 37 3.95 -21.02 8.32
C SER A 37 3.89 -20.40 9.69
N ASP A 38 2.72 -20.53 10.29
CA ASP A 38 2.17 -19.47 11.10
C ASP A 38 2.10 -19.88 12.56
N VAL A 39 2.55 -18.99 13.45
CA VAL A 39 2.46 -19.12 14.91
C VAL A 39 1.05 -18.79 15.44
N SER A 40 0.30 -17.95 14.74
CA SER A 40 -1.01 -17.40 15.14
C SER A 40 -2.23 -18.25 14.78
N GLY A 41 -2.13 -19.11 13.76
CA GLY A 41 -3.19 -19.98 13.29
C GLY A 41 -4.03 -19.47 12.10
N LEU A 42 -3.82 -18.23 11.66
CA LEU A 42 -4.26 -17.63 10.40
C LEU A 42 -4.15 -18.54 9.16
N ARG A 43 -3.07 -19.34 9.03
CA ARG A 43 -2.78 -20.15 7.83
C ARG A 43 -2.82 -21.67 8.07
N LYS A 44 -3.56 -22.11 9.08
CA LYS A 44 -3.68 -23.54 9.45
C LYS A 44 -4.08 -24.44 8.27
N ASP A 45 -5.01 -23.99 7.44
CA ASP A 45 -5.55 -24.81 6.34
C ASP A 45 -4.69 -24.77 5.07
N SER A 46 -3.95 -23.67 4.85
CA SER A 46 -3.05 -23.51 3.72
C SER A 46 -1.95 -22.49 4.04
N PRO A 47 -0.66 -22.88 3.93
CA PRO A 47 0.46 -21.98 4.23
C PRO A 47 0.53 -20.72 3.37
N THR A 48 -0.18 -20.66 2.24
CA THR A 48 -0.20 -19.49 1.36
C THR A 48 -1.50 -18.71 1.44
N LEU A 49 -2.41 -19.08 2.36
CA LEU A 49 -3.63 -18.32 2.56
C LEU A 49 -3.29 -16.89 2.97
N TYR A 50 -4.06 -15.93 2.45
CA TYR A 50 -3.90 -14.50 2.73
C TYR A 50 -2.53 -13.88 2.38
N SER A 51 -1.71 -14.52 1.55
CA SER A 51 -0.46 -13.91 1.04
C SER A 51 -0.61 -13.26 -0.34
N ILE A 52 -1.68 -13.62 -1.07
CA ILE A 52 -2.04 -13.09 -2.39
C ILE A 52 -3.55 -12.87 -2.43
N ALA A 53 -3.98 -11.74 -2.98
CA ALA A 53 -5.37 -11.42 -3.28
C ALA A 53 -5.50 -10.95 -4.73
N LYS A 54 -6.54 -11.41 -5.44
CA LYS A 54 -6.76 -11.10 -6.86
C LYS A 54 -8.17 -10.59 -7.10
N ALA A 55 -8.28 -9.42 -7.69
CA ALA A 55 -9.56 -8.80 -8.11
C ALA A 55 -9.29 -7.59 -9.01
N ASP A 56 -10.33 -7.01 -9.59
CA ASP A 56 -10.27 -5.72 -10.29
C ASP A 56 -10.23 -4.56 -9.27
N PHE A 57 -9.04 -4.23 -8.78
CA PHE A 57 -8.85 -3.25 -7.69
C PHE A 57 -8.89 -1.80 -8.19
N ASP A 58 -8.59 -1.57 -9.47
CA ASP A 58 -8.66 -0.23 -10.07
C ASP A 58 -9.97 0.03 -10.84
N GLY A 59 -10.81 -0.99 -11.02
CA GLY A 59 -12.14 -0.91 -11.61
C GLY A 59 -12.11 -0.73 -13.13
N ASP A 60 -11.14 -1.34 -13.82
CA ASP A 60 -10.96 -1.29 -15.27
C ASP A 60 -11.45 -2.57 -16.00
N GLY A 61 -11.95 -3.55 -15.25
CA GLY A 61 -12.45 -4.82 -15.75
C GLY A 61 -11.38 -5.91 -15.93
N LYS A 62 -10.14 -5.69 -15.49
CA LYS A 62 -9.05 -6.68 -15.51
C LYS A 62 -8.68 -7.10 -14.10
N GLU A 63 -8.24 -8.34 -13.95
CA GLU A 63 -7.79 -8.85 -12.65
C GLU A 63 -6.40 -8.30 -12.31
N ASP A 64 -6.28 -7.65 -11.16
CA ASP A 64 -5.04 -7.18 -10.56
C ASP A 64 -4.58 -8.16 -9.47
N GLU A 65 -3.33 -8.00 -9.01
CA GLU A 65 -2.75 -8.85 -7.96
C GLU A 65 -2.16 -8.01 -6.82
N ALA A 66 -2.64 -8.25 -5.60
CA ALA A 66 -2.02 -7.79 -4.38
C ALA A 66 -1.23 -8.95 -3.74
N SER A 67 -0.05 -8.66 -3.21
CA SER A 67 0.85 -9.68 -2.65
C SER A 67 1.66 -9.16 -1.46
N LEU A 68 1.82 -9.99 -0.44
CA LEU A 68 2.78 -9.76 0.64
C LEU A 68 4.17 -10.26 0.22
N LEU A 69 5.15 -9.36 0.25
CA LEU A 69 6.56 -9.63 -0.07
C LEU A 69 7.44 -9.33 1.14
N ILE A 70 8.65 -9.86 1.15
CA ILE A 70 9.65 -9.58 2.18
C ILE A 70 10.96 -9.11 1.57
N ASN A 71 11.67 -8.26 2.31
CA ASN A 71 12.99 -7.78 1.98
C ASN A 71 13.97 -8.23 3.07
N ASP A 72 14.84 -9.20 2.75
CA ASP A 72 15.79 -9.75 3.72
C ASP A 72 16.86 -8.74 4.14
N LYS A 73 17.32 -7.92 3.19
CA LYS A 73 18.40 -6.95 3.42
C LYS A 73 17.94 -5.85 4.38
N GLU A 74 16.71 -5.40 4.21
CA GLU A 74 16.12 -4.35 5.06
C GLU A 74 15.34 -4.92 6.26
N ASN A 75 15.19 -6.24 6.35
CA ASN A 75 14.37 -6.92 7.35
C ASN A 75 12.92 -6.39 7.39
N LYS A 76 12.26 -6.27 6.23
CA LYS A 76 10.91 -5.71 6.11
C LYS A 76 9.92 -6.69 5.50
N MET A 77 8.64 -6.47 5.78
CA MET A 77 7.51 -7.00 5.02
C MET A 77 6.83 -5.85 4.27
N GLY A 78 6.31 -6.09 3.07
CA GLY A 78 5.61 -5.08 2.29
C GLY A 78 4.37 -5.62 1.58
N LEU A 79 3.34 -4.79 1.49
CA LEU A 79 2.16 -5.01 0.66
C LEU A 79 2.37 -4.36 -0.70
N PHE A 80 2.33 -5.17 -1.76
CA PHE A 80 2.47 -4.71 -3.13
C PHE A 80 1.20 -4.93 -3.93
N VAL A 81 0.97 -4.08 -4.93
CA VAL A 81 -0.10 -4.26 -5.94
C VAL A 81 0.46 -4.15 -7.35
N LYS A 82 0.15 -5.12 -8.19
CA LYS A 82 0.38 -5.10 -9.63
C LYS A 82 -0.94 -4.86 -10.35
N LEU A 83 -1.06 -3.68 -10.98
CA LEU A 83 -2.22 -3.35 -11.83
C LEU A 83 -2.00 -3.89 -13.24
N THR A 84 -2.95 -4.64 -13.78
CA THR A 84 -2.81 -5.32 -15.07
C THR A 84 -2.84 -4.36 -16.27
N SER A 85 -3.52 -3.22 -16.16
CA SER A 85 -3.55 -2.21 -17.22
C SER A 85 -2.37 -1.26 -17.26
N ARG A 86 -1.51 -1.25 -16.23
CA ARG A 86 -0.29 -0.43 -16.28
C ARG A 86 0.72 -1.05 -17.24
N LYS A 87 1.09 -0.26 -18.26
CA LYS A 87 2.18 -0.60 -19.21
C LYS A 87 3.55 -0.64 -18.53
N GLU A 88 3.73 0.13 -17.46
CA GLU A 88 4.92 0.06 -16.63
C GLU A 88 4.89 -1.22 -15.80
N SER A 89 5.90 -2.07 -15.94
CA SER A 89 6.00 -3.42 -15.38
C SER A 89 6.17 -3.47 -13.85
N GLY A 90 6.03 -2.34 -13.15
CA GLY A 90 6.25 -2.22 -11.71
C GLY A 90 5.01 -2.53 -10.88
N SER A 91 5.21 -3.10 -9.68
CA SER A 91 4.18 -3.06 -8.64
C SER A 91 4.32 -1.79 -7.81
N LEU A 92 3.21 -1.37 -7.23
CA LEU A 92 3.14 -0.28 -6.26
C LEU A 92 3.35 -0.85 -4.86
N LEU A 93 4.28 -0.30 -4.08
CA LEU A 93 4.37 -0.55 -2.64
C LEU A 93 3.29 0.28 -1.94
N LEU A 94 2.40 -0.37 -1.21
CA LEU A 94 1.30 0.28 -0.48
C LEU A 94 1.60 0.47 1.00
N GLU A 95 2.33 -0.46 1.61
CA GLU A 95 2.68 -0.46 3.02
C GLU A 95 3.99 -1.23 3.22
N ALA A 96 4.84 -0.76 4.13
CA ALA A 96 6.06 -1.46 4.55
C ALA A 96 6.13 -1.49 6.07
N MET A 97 6.40 -2.67 6.63
CA MET A 97 6.47 -2.90 8.07
C MET A 97 7.89 -3.24 8.50
N ASP A 98 8.31 -2.69 9.64
CA ASP A 98 9.64 -2.83 10.24
C ASP A 98 9.82 -4.18 10.95
N SER A 99 9.61 -5.27 10.23
CA SER A 99 10.11 -6.63 10.51
C SER A 99 9.55 -7.56 9.45
N LYS A 100 10.37 -8.43 8.85
CA LYS A 100 9.84 -9.46 7.96
C LYS A 100 9.02 -10.53 8.70
N THR A 101 9.29 -10.75 10.00
CA THR A 101 8.59 -11.78 10.80
C THR A 101 7.13 -11.43 11.05
N ILE A 102 6.74 -10.16 10.91
CA ILE A 102 5.34 -9.75 11.06
C ILE A 102 4.42 -10.44 10.05
N ILE A 103 4.96 -10.93 8.93
CA ILE A 103 4.19 -11.64 7.90
C ILE A 103 3.47 -12.89 8.43
N GLU A 104 3.95 -13.46 9.55
CA GLU A 104 3.31 -14.58 10.24
C GLU A 104 1.88 -14.22 10.67
N VAL A 105 1.62 -12.96 11.05
CA VAL A 105 0.33 -12.50 11.58
C VAL A 105 -0.41 -11.51 10.68
N MET A 106 0.19 -11.12 9.55
CA MET A 106 -0.42 -10.21 8.59
C MET A 106 -1.03 -10.97 7.42
N GLY A 107 -2.18 -10.53 6.94
CA GLY A 107 -2.86 -11.11 5.80
C GLY A 107 -3.45 -10.06 4.86
N ILE A 108 -3.76 -10.51 3.65
CA ILE A 108 -4.58 -9.78 2.70
C ILE A 108 -5.75 -10.61 2.19
N ASP A 109 -6.87 -9.96 1.93
CA ASP A 109 -8.04 -10.56 1.30
C ASP A 109 -8.75 -9.56 0.37
N VAL A 110 -9.78 -10.03 -0.35
CA VAL A 110 -10.63 -9.23 -1.21
C VAL A 110 -11.94 -8.91 -0.50
N VAL A 111 -12.21 -7.62 -0.32
CA VAL A 111 -13.52 -7.14 0.12
C VAL A 111 -14.37 -6.79 -1.09
N LYS A 112 -15.59 -7.31 -1.12
CA LYS A 112 -16.54 -7.12 -2.22
C LYS A 112 -17.15 -5.71 -2.20
N PRO A 113 -17.71 -5.23 -3.33
CA PRO A 113 -18.54 -4.02 -3.36
C PRO A 113 -19.67 -4.09 -2.32
N GLY A 114 -19.97 -2.95 -1.68
CA GLY A 114 -20.93 -2.90 -0.58
C GLY A 114 -20.81 -1.65 0.28
N LYS A 115 -21.50 -1.64 1.42
CA LYS A 115 -21.44 -0.55 2.41
C LYS A 115 -20.82 -1.07 3.70
N TYR A 116 -19.81 -0.36 4.20
CA TYR A 116 -19.02 -0.76 5.34
C TYR A 116 -18.87 0.40 6.32
N LYS A 117 -19.07 0.15 7.62
CA LYS A 117 -18.81 1.15 8.65
C LYS A 117 -17.30 1.22 8.89
N THR A 118 -16.72 2.40 8.82
CA THR A 118 -15.27 2.59 9.07
C THR A 118 -14.98 2.57 10.57
N ALA A 119 -13.71 2.50 10.95
CA ALA A 119 -13.32 2.54 12.36
C ALA A 119 -13.83 3.82 13.05
N CYS A 120 -13.70 4.97 12.40
CA CYS A 120 -14.23 6.22 12.94
C CYS A 120 -15.77 6.19 13.00
N GLY A 121 -16.45 5.67 11.97
CA GLY A 121 -17.91 5.51 11.98
C GLY A 121 -18.41 4.55 13.07
N LYS A 122 -17.61 3.56 13.46
CA LYS A 122 -17.87 2.67 14.59
C LYS A 122 -17.64 3.35 15.95
N GLY A 123 -16.99 4.51 16.00
CA GLY A 123 -16.71 5.26 17.21
C GLY A 123 -15.39 4.89 17.89
N TYR A 124 -14.45 4.24 17.18
CA TYR A 124 -13.09 4.05 17.72
C TYR A 124 -12.37 5.39 17.91
N TRP A 125 -12.68 6.39 17.07
CA TRP A 125 -12.27 7.79 17.20
C TRP A 125 -13.22 8.71 16.43
N ASP A 126 -13.13 10.01 16.68
CA ASP A 126 -13.86 11.02 15.91
C ASP A 126 -13.37 11.07 14.46
N CYS A 127 -14.30 10.96 13.51
CA CYS A 127 -13.96 11.07 12.09
C CYS A 127 -13.35 12.44 11.77
N LYS A 128 -12.17 12.42 11.16
CA LYS A 128 -11.51 13.65 10.71
C LYS A 128 -12.21 14.23 9.48
N ASN A 129 -11.93 15.50 9.17
CA ASN A 129 -12.42 16.13 7.95
C ASN A 129 -12.03 15.31 6.70
N GLY A 130 -13.02 14.77 6.01
CA GLY A 130 -12.85 13.95 4.82
C GLY A 130 -12.66 12.44 5.07
N GLU A 131 -12.69 11.99 6.33
CA GLU A 131 -12.75 10.57 6.69
C GLU A 131 -14.23 10.13 6.74
N PRO A 132 -14.67 9.19 5.91
CA PRO A 132 -16.08 8.81 5.85
C PRO A 132 -16.45 7.88 7.03
N GLU A 133 -17.58 8.13 7.69
CA GLU A 133 -18.16 7.18 8.67
C GLU A 133 -18.64 5.88 8.00
N LEU A 134 -19.16 6.00 6.78
CA LEU A 134 -19.65 4.91 5.96
C LEU A 134 -18.93 4.93 4.62
N LEU A 135 -18.28 3.82 4.32
CA LEU A 135 -17.57 3.59 3.08
C LEU A 135 -18.47 2.83 2.10
N GLU A 136 -18.76 3.44 0.95
CA GLU A 136 -19.49 2.78 -0.15
C GLU A 136 -18.51 2.33 -1.24
N LEU A 137 -18.30 1.02 -1.34
CA LEU A 137 -17.40 0.39 -2.30
C LEU A 137 -18.14 0.04 -3.58
N LYS A 138 -17.64 0.54 -4.71
CA LYS A 138 -18.14 0.21 -6.05
C LYS A 138 -17.39 -0.95 -6.71
N TYR A 139 -16.13 -1.12 -6.34
CA TYR A 139 -15.22 -2.15 -6.86
C TYR A 139 -14.67 -2.94 -5.68
N PRO A 140 -14.19 -4.16 -5.92
CA PRO A 140 -13.42 -4.89 -4.91
C PRO A 140 -12.24 -4.05 -4.39
N VAL A 141 -11.89 -4.21 -3.13
CA VAL A 141 -10.74 -3.55 -2.51
C VAL A 141 -9.87 -4.55 -1.77
N ILE A 142 -8.64 -4.13 -1.46
CA ILE A 142 -7.70 -4.94 -0.71
C ILE A 142 -7.97 -4.73 0.77
N ASP A 143 -8.34 -5.79 1.47
CA ASP A 143 -8.29 -5.83 2.93
C ASP A 143 -6.87 -6.18 3.35
N PHE A 144 -6.26 -5.34 4.18
CA PHE A 144 -4.97 -5.58 4.80
C PHE A 144 -5.15 -5.60 6.31
N PHE A 145 -4.89 -6.77 6.89
CA PHE A 145 -5.26 -7.03 8.27
C PHE A 145 -4.14 -7.71 9.05
N ARG A 146 -4.18 -7.49 10.36
CA ARG A 146 -3.47 -8.28 11.34
C ARG A 146 -4.47 -9.23 11.99
N PHE A 147 -4.18 -10.53 11.98
CA PHE A 147 -5.07 -11.54 12.54
C PHE A 147 -5.43 -11.22 14.00
N GLU A 148 -6.72 -11.38 14.34
CA GLU A 148 -7.30 -11.09 15.67
C GLU A 148 -7.03 -9.66 16.20
N SER A 149 -6.82 -8.68 15.32
CA SER A 149 -6.44 -7.33 15.76
C SER A 149 -7.13 -6.21 15.00
N ALA A 150 -6.59 -5.78 13.87
CA ALA A 150 -7.07 -4.59 13.19
C ALA A 150 -6.88 -4.75 11.68
N ASN A 151 -7.78 -4.12 10.92
CA ASN A 151 -7.71 -4.10 9.48
C ASN A 151 -7.93 -2.70 8.88
N SER A 152 -7.48 -2.58 7.63
CA SER A 152 -7.62 -1.38 6.82
C SER A 152 -7.79 -1.75 5.37
N TYR A 153 -8.59 -0.98 4.64
CA TYR A 153 -8.77 -1.16 3.22
C TYR A 153 -7.86 -0.24 2.42
N PHE A 154 -7.27 -0.76 1.35
CA PHE A 154 -6.61 0.04 0.33
C PHE A 154 -7.53 0.17 -0.88
N ILE A 155 -7.89 1.42 -1.21
CA ILE A 155 -8.92 1.76 -2.18
C ILE A 155 -8.33 2.61 -3.29
N TRP A 156 -8.56 2.23 -4.55
CA TRP A 156 -8.08 3.01 -5.68
C TRP A 156 -8.82 4.33 -5.85
N ASP A 157 -8.09 5.44 -5.82
CA ASP A 157 -8.56 6.76 -6.19
C ASP A 157 -8.29 7.01 -7.67
N LYS A 158 -9.31 6.80 -8.52
CA LYS A 158 -9.22 6.98 -9.97
C LYS A 158 -8.73 8.37 -10.38
N LYS A 159 -9.07 9.42 -9.60
CA LYS A 159 -8.67 10.80 -9.93
C LYS A 159 -7.19 11.03 -9.61
N LYS A 160 -6.74 10.55 -8.46
CA LYS A 160 -5.35 10.72 -8.01
C LYS A 160 -4.40 9.64 -8.52
N LYS A 161 -4.93 8.59 -9.17
CA LYS A 161 -4.20 7.41 -9.65
C LYS A 161 -3.30 6.78 -8.58
N LYS A 162 -3.84 6.63 -7.37
CA LYS A 162 -3.15 6.05 -6.22
C LYS A 162 -4.13 5.32 -5.31
N PHE A 163 -3.61 4.40 -4.50
CA PHE A 163 -4.38 3.81 -3.41
C PHE A 163 -4.42 4.76 -2.21
N ASN A 164 -5.59 4.87 -1.57
CA ASN A 164 -5.76 5.50 -0.27
C ASN A 164 -6.06 4.41 0.77
N ARG A 165 -5.53 4.58 1.98
CA ARG A 165 -5.80 3.69 3.12
C ARG A 165 -6.97 4.23 3.94
N ILE A 166 -7.92 3.37 4.28
CA ILE A 166 -9.04 3.65 5.20
C ILE A 166 -9.04 2.62 6.31
N TRP A 167 -9.05 3.06 7.56
CA TRP A 167 -9.09 2.17 8.73
C TRP A 167 -10.50 1.65 8.99
N MET A 168 -10.62 0.35 9.20
CA MET A 168 -11.91 -0.34 9.35
C MET A 168 -12.11 -0.89 10.77
N SER A 169 -11.04 -1.50 11.32
CA SER A 169 -10.97 -2.22 12.61
C SER A 169 -12.27 -2.94 12.98
N ASP A 170 -12.49 -4.08 12.33
CA ASP A 170 -13.23 -5.22 12.89
C ASP A 170 -12.37 -6.00 13.89
#